data_AF-A0A5K0XF40-F1
#
_entry.id   AF-A0A5K0XF40-F1
#
_cell.length_a   1.000
_cell.length_b   1.000
_cell.length_c   1.000
_cell.angle_alpha   90.00
_cell.angle_beta   90.00
_cell.angle_gamma   90.00
#
_symmetry.space_group_name_H-M   'P 1'
#
loop_
_entity.id
_entity.type
_entity.pdbx_description
1 polymer ?
#
loop_
_entity_poly.entity_id
_entity_poly.type
_entity_poly.pdbx_seq_one_letter_code
_entity_poly.pdbx_strand_id
1 'polypeptide(L)'
;AVKDGVDIINLSVGPKGPTATRTTFLNPFDAALLSAVKAGVFVVQAAGNGGPFPKSMVSFGPWITSVAAAIDDRRYQNHLTLGNGKLLPGVGLSRK
;
A
#
# COMPACT_ATOMS: atom_id res chain seq x y z
N ALA A 1 2.85 -20.62 0.02
CA ALA A 1 3.15 -19.80 -1.18
C ALA A 1 4.34 -20.37 -1.94
N VAL A 2 5.59 -20.15 -1.53
CA VAL A 2 6.78 -20.63 -2.27
C VAL A 2 6.78 -22.16 -2.45
N LYS A 3 6.52 -22.92 -1.37
CA LYS A 3 6.42 -24.39 -1.45
C LYS A 3 5.24 -24.87 -2.30
N ASP A 4 4.23 -24.02 -2.50
CA ASP A 4 3.06 -24.33 -3.31
C ASP A 4 3.28 -23.97 -4.78
N GLY A 5 4.48 -23.49 -5.15
CA GLY A 5 4.88 -23.25 -6.54
C GLY A 5 4.33 -21.96 -7.16
N VAL A 6 4.07 -20.91 -6.37
CA VAL A 6 3.59 -19.63 -6.91
C VAL A 6 4.71 -18.86 -7.62
N ASP A 7 4.37 -18.17 -8.71
CA ASP A 7 5.31 -17.30 -9.44
C ASP A 7 5.40 -15.89 -8.85
N ILE A 8 4.30 -15.39 -8.27
CA ILE A 8 4.18 -14.03 -7.74
C ILE A 8 3.52 -14.04 -6.36
N ILE A 9 4.05 -13.22 -5.46
CA ILE A 9 3.43 -12.90 -4.16
C ILE A 9 3.08 -11.41 -4.14
N ASN A 10 1.79 -11.10 -3.97
CA ASN A 10 1.28 -9.75 -3.81
C ASN A 10 0.87 -9.49 -2.35
N LEU A 11 1.48 -8.49 -1.71
CA LEU A 11 1.28 -8.19 -0.29
C LEU A 11 0.75 -6.77 -0.09
N SER A 12 -0.54 -6.69 0.25
CA SER A 12 -1.18 -5.47 0.74
C SER A 12 -1.09 -5.36 2.27
N VAL A 13 0.07 -5.71 2.82
CA VAL A 13 0.34 -5.71 4.26
C VAL A 13 1.81 -5.34 4.49
N GLY A 14 2.09 -4.79 5.66
CA GLY A 14 3.45 -4.48 6.09
C GLY A 14 3.48 -4.08 7.56
N PRO A 15 4.65 -3.66 8.06
CA PRO A 15 4.78 -3.13 9.40
C PRO A 15 3.86 -1.93 9.63
N LYS A 16 3.44 -1.71 10.89
CA LYS A 16 2.55 -0.61 11.29
C LYS A 16 3.16 0.78 11.07
N GLY A 17 4.49 0.87 11.00
CA GLY A 17 5.22 2.11 10.74
C GLY A 17 6.70 1.86 10.49
N PRO A 18 7.47 2.91 10.15
CA PRO A 18 8.91 2.82 9.98
C PRO A 18 9.56 2.30 11.27
N THR A 19 10.49 1.36 11.15
CA THR A 19 11.24 0.87 12.31
C THR A 19 12.21 1.95 12.79
N ALA A 20 12.30 2.18 14.10
CA ALA A 20 13.27 3.10 14.70
C ALA A 20 14.72 2.59 14.72
N THR A 21 14.95 1.36 14.22
CA THR A 21 16.24 0.69 14.18
C THR A 21 17.08 1.13 12.98
N ARG A 22 18.41 0.99 13.07
CA ARG A 22 19.35 1.31 11.97
C ARG A 22 19.11 0.48 10.71
N THR A 23 18.57 -0.73 10.85
CA THR A 23 18.24 -1.63 9.75
C THR A 23 16.73 -1.79 9.66
N THR A 24 16.18 -1.44 8.51
CA THR A 24 14.73 -1.44 8.24
C THR A 24 14.26 -2.73 7.54
N PHE A 25 15.19 -3.51 6.97
CA PHE A 25 14.94 -4.64 6.08
C PHE A 25 15.48 -6.00 6.58
N LEU A 26 15.85 -6.10 7.87
CA LEU A 26 16.36 -7.33 8.50
C LEU A 26 15.41 -7.92 9.54
N ASN A 27 14.16 -7.48 9.55
CA ASN A 27 13.15 -8.11 10.39
C ASN A 27 12.76 -9.50 9.80
N PRO A 28 12.13 -10.38 10.59
CA PRO A 28 11.74 -11.72 10.12
C PRO A 28 10.82 -11.70 8.89
N PHE A 29 10.03 -10.64 8.72
CA PHE A 29 9.14 -10.48 7.58
C PHE A 29 9.95 -10.27 6.29
N ASP A 30 10.86 -9.30 6.25
CA ASP A 30 11.75 -9.05 5.11
C ASP A 30 12.67 -10.23 4.80
N ALA A 31 13.14 -10.96 5.81
CA ALA A 31 13.94 -12.17 5.63
C ALA A 31 13.16 -13.30 4.91
N ALA A 32 11.87 -13.44 5.22
CA ALA A 32 10.99 -14.38 4.52
C ALA A 32 10.79 -13.95 3.06
N LEU A 33 10.63 -12.64 2.79
CA LEU A 33 10.49 -12.12 1.44
C LEU A 33 11.79 -12.28 0.63
N LEU A 34 12.96 -12.08 1.24
CA LEU A 34 14.24 -12.38 0.60
C LEU A 34 14.33 -13.85 0.19
N SER A 35 13.88 -14.75 1.06
CA SER A 35 13.88 -16.18 0.78
C SER A 35 12.95 -16.55 -0.37
N ALA A 36 11.79 -15.89 -0.47
CA ALA A 36 10.89 -16.04 -1.62
C ALA A 36 11.52 -15.57 -2.93
N VAL A 37 12.15 -14.39 -2.93
CA VAL A 37 12.85 -13.86 -4.11
C VAL A 37 14.01 -14.77 -4.52
N LYS A 38 14.78 -15.30 -3.56
CA LYS A 38 15.83 -16.29 -3.83
C LYS A 38 15.32 -17.59 -4.42
N ALA A 39 14.07 -17.96 -4.13
CA ALA A 39 13.41 -19.12 -4.72
C ALA A 39 12.81 -18.83 -6.11
N GLY A 40 13.05 -17.65 -6.68
CA GLY A 40 12.58 -17.26 -8.01
C GLY A 40 11.18 -16.63 -8.02
N VAL A 41 10.59 -16.35 -6.85
CA VAL A 41 9.25 -15.78 -6.76
C VAL A 41 9.32 -14.26 -6.78
N PHE A 42 8.57 -13.61 -7.67
CA PHE A 42 8.50 -12.15 -7.72
C PHE A 42 7.62 -11.62 -6.58
N VAL A 43 8.12 -10.66 -5.80
CA VAL A 43 7.42 -10.12 -4.63
C VAL A 43 7.07 -8.65 -4.84
N VAL A 44 5.80 -8.33 -4.63
CA VAL A 44 5.25 -6.97 -4.67
C VAL A 44 4.65 -6.63 -3.31
N GLN A 45 4.96 -5.46 -2.78
CA GLN A 45 4.44 -4.99 -1.49
C GLN A 45 3.97 -3.54 -1.57
N ALA A 46 2.86 -3.22 -0.89
CA ALA A 46 2.42 -1.84 -0.71
C ALA A 46 3.43 -1.02 0.09
N ALA A 47 3.72 0.21 -0.37
CA ALA A 47 4.60 1.16 0.31
C ALA A 47 4.08 1.58 1.70
N GLY A 48 2.76 1.49 1.91
CA GLY A 48 2.07 1.88 3.14
C GLY A 48 1.33 3.21 3.03
N ASN A 49 0.39 3.42 3.96
CA ASN A 49 -0.52 4.58 3.96
C ASN A 49 -0.14 5.66 4.99
N GLY A 50 1.09 5.62 5.50
CA GLY A 50 1.58 6.51 6.57
C GLY A 50 2.05 7.89 6.12
N GLY A 51 1.88 8.24 4.83
CA GLY A 51 2.21 9.56 4.30
C GLY A 51 1.39 10.69 4.94
N PRO A 52 1.61 11.96 4.56
CA PRO A 52 2.43 12.44 3.44
C PRO A 52 3.87 12.85 3.83
N PHE A 53 4.25 12.70 5.11
CA PHE A 53 5.55 13.17 5.59
C PHE A 53 6.72 12.32 5.02
N PRO A 54 7.91 12.91 4.85
CA PRO A 54 9.10 12.17 4.44
C PRO A 54 9.38 10.95 5.33
N LYS A 55 9.95 9.90 4.74
CA LYS A 55 10.36 8.66 5.45
C LYS A 55 9.20 7.91 6.14
N SER A 56 8.02 7.93 5.56
CA SER A 56 6.80 7.26 6.06
C SER A 56 6.51 5.89 5.42
N MET A 57 7.28 5.50 4.38
CA MET A 57 7.17 4.19 3.74
C MET A 57 7.52 3.06 4.72
N VAL A 58 6.93 1.88 4.56
CA VAL A 58 7.17 0.70 5.42
C VAL A 58 7.68 -0.53 4.66
N SER A 59 7.79 -0.44 3.32
CA SER A 59 8.39 -1.47 2.47
C SER A 59 9.83 -1.05 2.13
N PHE A 60 10.82 -1.71 2.72
CA PHE A 60 12.23 -1.31 2.63
C PHE A 60 13.15 -2.34 1.97
N GLY A 61 12.72 -3.59 1.83
CA GLY A 61 13.52 -4.66 1.26
C GLY A 61 13.98 -4.33 -0.17
N PRO A 62 15.29 -4.25 -0.45
CA PRO A 62 15.80 -3.96 -1.80
C PRO A 62 15.39 -4.98 -2.86
N TRP A 63 15.01 -6.18 -2.44
CA TRP A 63 14.53 -7.28 -3.27
C TRP A 63 13.01 -7.23 -3.54
N ILE A 64 12.29 -6.24 -2.99
CA ILE A 64 10.83 -6.13 -3.08
C ILE A 64 10.45 -5.01 -4.03
N THR A 65 9.50 -5.28 -4.93
CA THR A 65 8.87 -4.20 -5.71
C THR A 65 7.88 -3.45 -4.82
N SER A 66 8.29 -2.27 -4.37
CA SER A 66 7.47 -1.41 -3.51
C SER A 66 6.55 -0.52 -4.34
N VAL A 67 5.24 -0.58 -4.09
CA VAL A 67 4.22 0.11 -4.90
C VAL A 67 3.54 1.22 -4.09
N ALA A 68 3.57 2.44 -4.62
CA ALA A 68 2.85 3.59 -4.08
C ALA A 68 1.41 3.66 -4.59
N ALA A 69 0.55 4.38 -3.85
CA ALA A 69 -0.80 4.68 -4.31
C ALA A 69 -0.81 5.96 -5.16
N ALA A 70 -1.55 5.92 -6.27
CA ALA A 70 -1.82 7.08 -7.12
C ALA A 70 -3.32 7.16 -7.41
N ILE A 71 -3.76 8.34 -7.85
CA ILE A 71 -5.13 8.57 -8.33
C ILE A 71 -5.14 8.48 -9.86
N ASP A 72 -6.21 7.94 -10.42
CA ASP A 72 -6.51 7.99 -11.85
C ASP A 72 -7.28 9.29 -12.20
N ASP A 73 -7.80 9.37 -13.43
CA ASP A 73 -8.62 10.50 -13.90
C ASP A 73 -10.10 10.41 -13.46
N ARG A 74 -10.54 9.27 -12.90
CA ARG A 74 -11.93 9.05 -12.51
C ARG A 74 -12.23 9.77 -11.19
N ARG A 75 -13.32 10.54 -11.18
CA ARG A 75 -13.80 11.24 -9.98
C ARG A 75 -15.23 10.86 -9.66
N TYR A 76 -15.47 10.46 -8.42
CA TYR A 76 -16.81 10.24 -7.88
C TYR A 76 -17.35 11.54 -7.32
N GLN A 77 -18.04 12.30 -8.17
CA GLN A 77 -18.71 13.53 -7.78
C GLN A 77 -20.01 13.20 -7.05
N ASN A 78 -20.25 13.92 -5.95
CA ASN A 78 -21.48 13.84 -5.18
C ASN A 78 -21.91 15.24 -4.73
N HIS A 79 -23.10 15.40 -4.18
CA HIS A 79 -23.55 16.67 -3.63
C HIS A 79 -24.36 16.47 -2.35
N LEU A 80 -24.32 17.46 -1.48
CA LEU A 80 -25.19 17.55 -0.32
C LEU A 80 -26.30 18.56 -0.60
N THR A 81 -27.56 18.14 -0.47
CA THR A 81 -28.72 19.03 -0.53
C THR A 81 -29.07 19.50 0.88
N LEU A 82 -29.03 20.81 1.10
CA LEU A 82 -29.40 21.42 2.38
C LEU A 82 -30.92 21.59 2.48
N GLY A 83 -31.44 21.76 3.70
CA GLY A 83 -32.87 22.02 3.93
C GLY A 83 -33.41 23.29 3.27
N ASN A 84 -32.53 24.23 2.89
CA ASN A 84 -32.87 25.41 2.09
C ASN A 84 -32.78 25.19 0.57
N GLY A 85 -32.61 23.94 0.11
CA GLY A 85 -32.49 23.58 -1.30
C GLY A 85 -31.10 23.83 -1.93
N LYS A 86 -30.14 24.39 -1.18
CA LYS A 86 -28.79 24.63 -1.70
C LYS A 86 -28.07 23.31 -1.93
N LEU A 87 -27.45 23.16 -3.10
CA LEU A 87 -26.58 22.05 -3.43
C LEU A 87 -25.12 22.43 -3.16
N LEU A 88 -24.43 21.63 -2.34
CA LEU A 88 -22.99 21.74 -2.14
C LEU A 88 -22.28 20.60 -2.87
N PRO A 89 -21.43 20.89 -3.87
CA PRO A 89 -20.66 19.86 -4.55
C PRO A 89 -19.62 19.26 -3.60
N GLY A 90 -19.38 17.97 -3.75
CA GLY A 90 -18.42 17.22 -2.97
C GLY A 90 -17.93 15.99 -3.73
N VAL A 91 -17.20 15.14 -3.01
CA VAL A 91 -16.74 13.85 -3.48
C VAL A 91 -17.31 12.76 -2.58
N GLY A 92 -17.71 11.64 -3.17
CA GLY A 92 -18.25 10.55 -2.37
C GLY A 92 -18.88 9.45 -3.20
N LEU A 93 -18.93 8.27 -2.60
CA LEU A 93 -19.61 7.09 -3.11
C LEU A 93 -20.94 6.95 -2.36
N SER A 94 -21.96 7.73 -2.75
CA SER A 94 -23.33 7.56 -2.26
C SER A 94 -24.27 7.36 -3.44
N ARG A 95 -25.33 6.58 -3.24
CA ARG A 95 -26.48 6.61 -4.14
C ARG A 95 -27.19 7.95 -3.99
N LYS A 96 -27.74 8.46 -5.09
CA LYS A 96 -28.66 9.61 -5.09
C LYS A 96 -29.92 9.27 -4.29
#